data_AF-C3W7I4-F1
#
_entry.id   AF-C3W7I4-F1
#
_cell.length_a   1.000
_cell.length_b   1.000
_cell.length_c   1.000
_cell.angle_alpha   90.00
_cell.angle_beta   90.00
_cell.angle_gamma   90.00
#
_symmetry.space_group_name_H-M   'P 1'
#
loop_
_entity.id
_entity.type
_entity.pdbx_description
1 polymer ?
#
loop_
_entity_poly.entity_id
_entity_poly.type
_entity_poly.pdbx_seq_one_letter_code
_entity_poly.pdbx_strand_id
1 'polypeptide(L)'
;MAIINNAHPGSEISLLCLIYRVILRNNQKLTSAEFGELCRPENLPLNDNQRGKFPENFKFWMGDGHRLWYEDDDSKLALTRIAASEQPKAIAVVTSEALFEHRIDDIFVDEKYQTEKLFKGLGCLLASDRFTLDANRRTSNSELDNFFAENLPESMPNNSFKPT
;
A
#
# COMPACT_ATOMS: atom_id res chain seq x y z
N MET A 1 4.13 7.66 0.31
CA MET A 1 3.02 6.74 0.03
C MET A 1 1.93 7.52 -0.70
N ALA A 2 1.43 7.00 -1.81
CA ALA A 2 0.15 7.45 -2.33
C ALA A 2 -0.94 6.55 -1.72
N ILE A 3 -1.75 7.11 -0.81
CA ILE A 3 -2.89 6.41 -0.18
C ILE A 3 -3.94 5.97 -1.24
N ILE A 4 -3.84 6.49 -2.47
CA ILE A 4 -4.77 6.23 -3.58
C ILE A 4 -3.99 5.96 -4.88
N ASN A 5 -3.01 5.06 -4.89
CA ASN A 5 -2.42 4.60 -6.15
C ASN A 5 -2.31 3.07 -6.17
N ASN A 6 -3.11 2.42 -7.03
CA ASN A 6 -3.11 0.97 -7.28
C ASN A 6 -1.84 0.45 -8.00
N ALA A 7 -0.83 1.30 -8.21
CA ALA A 7 0.43 0.96 -8.87
C ALA A 7 1.60 0.74 -7.90
N HIS A 8 1.46 1.04 -6.61
CA HIS A 8 2.55 0.84 -5.65
C HIS A 8 2.44 -0.54 -4.96
N PRO A 9 3.54 -1.26 -4.75
CA PRO A 9 3.53 -2.45 -3.92
C PRO A 9 2.93 -2.13 -2.53
N GLY A 10 1.98 -2.95 -2.06
CA GLY A 10 1.27 -2.74 -0.80
C GLY A 10 -0.09 -2.05 -0.90
N SER A 11 -0.43 -1.42 -2.03
CA SER A 11 -1.74 -0.78 -2.22
C SER A 11 -2.83 -1.72 -2.72
N GLU A 12 -2.47 -2.90 -3.22
CA GLU A 12 -3.42 -3.83 -3.83
C GLU A 12 -4.11 -4.71 -2.76
N ILE A 13 -5.18 -4.18 -2.17
CA ILE A 13 -5.92 -4.79 -1.04
C ILE A 13 -6.36 -6.22 -1.34
N SER A 14 -6.77 -6.51 -2.58
CA SER A 14 -7.18 -7.85 -3.00
C SER A 14 -6.05 -8.86 -2.90
N LEU A 15 -4.84 -8.50 -3.37
CA LEU A 15 -3.66 -9.35 -3.26
C LEU A 15 -3.22 -9.51 -1.80
N LEU A 16 -3.24 -8.42 -1.02
CA LEU A 16 -2.96 -8.47 0.41
C LEU A 16 -3.88 -9.49 1.11
N CYS A 17 -5.20 -9.39 0.92
CA CYS A 17 -6.16 -10.30 1.55
C CYS A 17 -5.98 -11.75 1.08
N LEU A 18 -5.70 -11.97 -0.21
CA LEU A 18 -5.43 -13.30 -0.76
C LEU A 18 -4.20 -13.91 -0.09
N ILE A 19 -3.07 -13.21 -0.14
CA ILE A 19 -1.79 -13.68 0.38
C ILE A 19 -1.92 -14.01 1.86
N TYR A 20 -2.46 -13.06 2.63
CA TYR A 20 -2.64 -13.21 4.08
C TYR A 20 -3.47 -14.46 4.43
N ARG A 21 -4.60 -14.69 3.75
CA ARG A 21 -5.45 -15.86 3.99
C ARG A 21 -4.77 -17.18 3.66
N VAL A 22 -4.02 -17.22 2.56
CA VAL A 22 -3.31 -18.44 2.16
C VAL A 22 -2.21 -18.78 3.17
N ILE A 23 -1.46 -17.78 3.66
CA ILE A 23 -0.49 -17.98 4.73
C ILE A 23 -1.20 -18.41 6.02
N LEU A 24 -2.29 -17.74 6.41
CA LEU A 24 -3.05 -18.09 7.62
C LEU A 24 -3.49 -19.56 7.64
N ARG A 25 -3.99 -20.08 6.51
CA ARG A 25 -4.43 -21.47 6.36
C ARG A 25 -3.27 -22.47 6.31
N ASN A 26 -2.09 -22.02 5.90
CA ASN A 26 -0.90 -22.84 5.70
C ASN A 26 0.27 -22.40 6.58
N ASN A 27 -0.03 -21.88 7.77
CA ASN A 27 0.97 -21.26 8.64
C ASN A 27 2.13 -22.21 8.92
N GLN A 28 3.34 -21.78 8.59
CA GLN A 28 4.61 -22.54 8.70
C GLN A 28 4.67 -23.84 7.88
N LYS A 29 3.80 -24.02 6.88
CA LYS A 29 3.80 -25.22 6.02
C LYS A 29 4.49 -24.99 4.69
N LEU A 30 4.33 -23.80 4.12
CA LEU A 30 4.80 -23.46 2.77
C LEU A 30 6.05 -22.60 2.83
N THR A 31 6.99 -22.88 1.94
CA THR A 31 8.07 -21.94 1.59
C THR A 31 7.56 -20.84 0.67
N SER A 32 8.30 -19.74 0.52
CA SER A 32 7.94 -18.68 -0.45
C SER A 32 7.85 -19.17 -1.88
N ALA A 33 8.67 -20.16 -2.27
CA ALA A 33 8.62 -20.75 -3.61
C ALA A 33 7.31 -21.53 -3.83
N GLU A 34 6.97 -22.44 -2.91
CA GLU A 34 5.72 -23.22 -2.97
C GLU A 34 4.49 -22.31 -2.91
N PHE A 35 4.55 -21.26 -2.11
CA PHE A 35 3.50 -20.25 -2.00
C PHE A 35 3.29 -19.46 -3.30
N GLY A 36 4.38 -19.09 -3.96
CA GLY A 36 4.34 -18.39 -5.26
C GLY A 36 3.64 -19.21 -6.33
N GLU A 37 3.97 -20.51 -6.42
CA GLU A 37 3.31 -21.43 -7.36
C GLU A 37 1.82 -21.62 -7.04
N LEU A 38 1.46 -21.72 -5.75
CA LEU A 38 0.07 -21.89 -5.33
C LEU A 38 -0.81 -20.66 -5.66
N CYS A 39 -0.28 -19.45 -5.44
CA CYS A 39 -1.04 -18.22 -5.59
C CYS A 39 -0.98 -17.62 -7.00
N ARG A 40 -0.02 -18.05 -7.83
CA ARG A 40 0.18 -17.52 -9.18
C ARG A 40 0.41 -18.64 -10.21
N PRO A 41 -0.62 -19.43 -10.53
CA PRO A 41 -0.51 -20.40 -11.60
C PRO A 41 -0.28 -19.68 -12.95
N GLU A 42 0.53 -20.26 -13.83
CA GLU A 42 1.05 -19.60 -15.04
C GLU A 42 -0.04 -19.09 -16.00
N ASN A 43 -1.24 -19.65 -15.93
CA ASN A 43 -2.39 -19.35 -16.79
C ASN A 43 -3.28 -18.20 -16.29
N LEU A 44 -3.01 -17.65 -15.10
CA LEU A 44 -3.85 -16.62 -14.48
C LEU A 44 -3.52 -15.16 -14.89
N PRO A 45 -2.25 -14.75 -15.06
CA PRO A 45 -1.93 -13.38 -15.42
C PRO A 45 -2.44 -13.02 -16.82
N LEU A 46 -3.20 -11.92 -16.95
CA LEU A 46 -3.71 -11.47 -18.25
C LEU A 46 -2.64 -10.73 -19.06
N ASN A 47 -1.60 -10.20 -18.39
CA ASN A 47 -0.49 -9.51 -19.02
C ASN A 47 0.78 -9.50 -18.13
N ASP A 48 1.91 -9.12 -18.72
CA ASP A 48 3.21 -9.07 -18.03
C ASP A 48 3.23 -8.07 -16.86
N ASN A 49 2.45 -6.99 -16.93
CA ASN A 49 2.37 -6.01 -15.85
C ASN A 49 1.77 -6.64 -14.58
N GLN A 50 0.69 -7.43 -14.71
CA GLN A 50 0.10 -8.19 -13.60
C GLN A 50 1.05 -9.27 -13.06
N ARG A 51 1.94 -9.80 -13.90
CA ARG A 51 2.92 -10.84 -13.52
C ARG A 51 3.92 -10.33 -12.46
N GLY A 52 4.29 -9.05 -12.54
CA GLY A 52 5.20 -8.38 -11.60
C GLY A 52 4.56 -7.94 -10.29
N LYS A 53 3.26 -7.64 -10.28
CA LYS A 53 2.58 -7.09 -9.10
C LYS A 53 2.56 -8.02 -7.90
N PHE A 54 2.36 -9.32 -8.11
CA PHE A 54 2.32 -10.29 -7.01
C PHE A 54 3.64 -10.36 -6.22
N PRO A 55 4.80 -10.65 -6.83
CA PRO A 55 6.05 -10.73 -6.08
C PRO A 55 6.45 -9.41 -5.43
N GLU A 56 6.11 -8.27 -6.04
CA GLU A 56 6.34 -6.95 -5.45
C GLU A 56 5.48 -6.73 -4.20
N ASN A 57 4.16 -6.99 -4.27
CA ASN A 57 3.27 -6.90 -3.12
C ASN A 57 3.67 -7.90 -2.03
N PHE A 58 4.07 -9.11 -2.40
CA PHE A 58 4.52 -10.13 -1.47
C PHE A 58 5.74 -9.68 -0.67
N LYS A 59 6.78 -9.17 -1.36
CA LYS A 59 8.01 -8.69 -0.73
C LYS A 59 7.83 -7.42 0.08
N PHE A 60 6.94 -6.52 -0.35
CA PHE A 60 6.65 -5.28 0.37
C PHE A 60 6.32 -5.55 1.84
N TRP A 61 5.36 -6.43 2.09
CA TRP A 61 4.89 -6.78 3.45
C TRP A 61 5.83 -7.70 4.24
N MET A 62 6.99 -8.09 3.69
CA MET A 62 8.08 -8.72 4.44
C MET A 62 9.06 -7.68 5.03
N GLY A 63 8.97 -6.42 4.60
CA GLY A 63 9.88 -5.35 5.00
C GLY A 63 9.78 -5.00 6.48
N ASP A 64 10.92 -4.66 7.08
CA ASP A 64 11.10 -4.43 8.52
C ASP A 64 10.23 -3.31 9.10
N GLY A 65 9.75 -2.37 8.28
CA GLY A 65 8.94 -1.25 8.75
C GLY A 65 7.42 -1.48 8.77
N HIS A 66 6.93 -2.58 8.18
CA HIS A 66 5.50 -2.88 8.03
C HIS A 66 5.30 -4.37 7.74
N ARG A 67 5.86 -5.21 8.62
CA ARG A 67 5.95 -6.65 8.40
C ARG A 67 4.66 -7.37 8.78
N LEU A 68 4.01 -8.01 7.81
CA LEU A 68 2.84 -8.87 8.05
C LEU A 68 3.14 -10.36 8.04
N TRP A 69 4.16 -10.76 7.29
CA TRP A 69 4.65 -12.13 7.25
C TRP A 69 6.17 -12.15 7.11
N TYR A 70 6.76 -13.28 7.45
CA TYR A 70 8.19 -13.53 7.38
C TYR A 70 8.46 -14.98 7.06
N GLU A 71 9.70 -15.25 6.65
CA GLU A 71 10.24 -16.60 6.58
C GLU A 71 10.92 -16.92 7.91
N ASP A 72 10.55 -18.04 8.52
CA ASP A 72 11.24 -18.56 9.70
C ASP A 72 12.58 -19.23 9.34
N ASP A 73 13.26 -19.78 10.34
CA ASP A 73 14.57 -20.41 10.18
C ASP A 73 14.54 -21.61 9.20
N ASP A 74 13.38 -22.24 9.01
CA ASP A 74 13.16 -23.34 8.07
C ASP A 74 12.69 -22.84 6.70
N SER A 75 12.79 -21.53 6.45
CA SER A 75 12.29 -20.86 5.24
C SER A 75 10.77 -21.03 5.02
N LYS A 76 10.01 -21.26 6.09
CA LYS A 76 8.55 -21.41 6.04
C LYS A 76 7.86 -20.08 6.36
N LEU A 77 6.76 -19.83 5.68
CA LEU A 77 6.01 -18.59 5.82
C LEU A 77 5.14 -18.60 7.07
N ALA A 78 5.34 -17.59 7.90
CA ALA A 78 4.58 -17.34 9.11
C ALA A 78 4.00 -15.91 9.11
N LEU A 79 2.86 -15.74 9.76
CA LEU A 79 2.28 -14.43 10.02
C LEU A 79 2.91 -13.81 11.27
N THR A 80 3.18 -12.50 11.25
CA THR A 80 3.59 -11.77 12.46
C THR A 80 2.44 -11.62 13.45
N ARG A 81 1.22 -11.46 12.92
CA ARG A 81 -0.02 -11.27 13.68
C ARG A 81 -1.12 -12.13 13.08
N ILE A 82 -1.88 -12.82 13.93
CA ILE A 82 -3.00 -13.66 13.52
C ILE A 82 -4.31 -12.87 13.69
N ALA A 83 -5.00 -12.61 12.59
CA ALA A 83 -6.32 -11.98 12.61
C ALA A 83 -7.34 -12.89 13.30
N ALA A 84 -8.30 -12.29 14.00
CA ALA A 84 -9.37 -13.02 14.68
C ALA A 84 -10.27 -13.84 13.73
N SER A 85 -10.26 -13.53 12.43
CA SER A 85 -10.94 -14.31 11.39
C SER A 85 -10.32 -14.04 10.01
N GLU A 86 -10.70 -14.85 9.02
CA GLU A 86 -10.32 -14.65 7.61
C GLU A 86 -11.08 -13.50 6.92
N GLN A 87 -12.00 -12.84 7.61
CA GLN A 87 -12.79 -11.75 7.01
C GLN A 87 -11.92 -10.53 6.72
N PRO A 88 -12.16 -9.79 5.62
CA PRO A 88 -11.32 -8.65 5.24
C PRO A 88 -11.19 -7.61 6.36
N LYS A 89 -12.26 -7.41 7.14
CA LYS A 89 -12.27 -6.51 8.30
C LYS A 89 -11.22 -6.90 9.36
N ALA A 90 -11.09 -8.19 9.67
CA ALA A 90 -10.12 -8.65 10.67
C ALA A 90 -8.68 -8.56 10.14
N ILE A 91 -8.49 -8.84 8.85
CA ILE A 91 -7.20 -8.65 8.16
C ILE A 91 -6.80 -7.17 8.14
N ALA A 92 -7.75 -6.26 7.91
CA ALA A 92 -7.49 -4.82 7.93
C ALA A 92 -7.01 -4.32 9.31
N VAL A 93 -7.53 -4.89 10.41
CA VAL A 93 -7.08 -4.55 11.77
C VAL A 93 -5.61 -4.89 11.95
N VAL A 94 -5.21 -6.14 11.70
CA VAL A 94 -3.79 -6.55 11.84
C VAL A 94 -2.87 -5.84 10.85
N THR A 95 -3.39 -5.49 9.66
CA THR A 95 -2.67 -4.67 8.67
C THR A 95 -2.39 -3.28 9.21
N SER A 96 -3.40 -2.64 9.81
CA SER A 96 -3.23 -1.33 10.44
C SER A 96 -2.24 -1.41 11.61
N GLU A 97 -2.33 -2.44 12.43
CA GLU A 97 -1.38 -2.63 13.54
C GLU A 97 0.06 -2.79 13.05
N ALA A 98 0.29 -3.53 11.96
CA ALA A 98 1.62 -3.67 11.38
C ALA A 98 2.13 -2.37 10.72
N LEU A 99 1.27 -1.61 10.07
CA LEU A 99 1.64 -0.33 9.45
C LEU A 99 2.03 0.73 10.49
N PHE A 100 1.41 0.69 11.67
CA PHE A 100 1.60 1.66 12.75
C PHE A 100 2.29 1.05 13.98
N GLU A 101 3.01 -0.07 13.80
CA GLU A 101 3.74 -0.75 14.86
C GLU A 101 4.81 0.15 15.48
N HIS A 102 5.50 0.91 14.64
CA HIS A 102 6.47 1.89 15.07
C HIS A 102 5.82 3.26 15.15
N ARG A 103 5.98 3.90 16.32
CA ARG A 103 5.60 5.29 16.49
C ARG A 103 6.45 6.15 15.57
N ILE A 104 5.78 6.92 14.71
CA ILE A 104 6.41 7.99 13.97
C ILE A 104 6.51 9.18 14.92
N ASP A 105 7.70 9.43 15.45
CA ASP A 105 7.93 10.51 16.42
C ASP A 105 7.79 11.89 15.78
N ASP A 106 8.19 12.02 14.51
CA ASP A 106 8.03 13.23 13.71
C ASP A 106 7.62 12.88 12.27
N ILE A 107 6.47 13.40 11.85
CA ILE A 107 5.90 13.22 10.51
C ILE A 107 6.70 13.94 9.40
N PHE A 108 7.69 14.77 9.77
CA PHE A 108 8.53 15.55 8.86
C PHE A 108 9.99 15.08 8.78
N VAL A 109 10.44 14.16 9.64
CA VAL A 109 11.88 13.81 9.72
C VAL A 109 12.22 12.53 8.96
N ASP A 110 11.26 11.61 8.82
CA ASP A 110 11.54 10.31 8.21
C ASP A 110 11.00 10.20 6.78
N GLU A 111 11.91 10.40 5.80
CA GLU A 111 11.64 10.23 4.37
C GLU A 111 11.07 8.85 4.03
N LYS A 112 11.35 7.83 4.86
CA LYS A 112 10.86 6.45 4.68
C LYS A 112 9.34 6.37 4.61
N TYR A 113 8.64 7.19 5.39
CA TYR A 113 7.16 7.16 5.44
C TYR A 113 6.53 8.11 4.43
N GLN A 114 7.30 9.05 3.85
CA GLN A 114 6.84 10.09 2.92
C GLN A 114 5.60 10.86 3.42
N THR A 115 5.40 10.91 4.73
CA THR A 115 4.27 11.59 5.40
C THR A 115 4.34 13.08 5.18
N GLU A 116 5.55 13.64 5.15
CA GLU A 116 5.81 15.05 4.88
C GLU A 116 5.11 15.54 3.60
N LYS A 117 5.26 14.84 2.49
CA LYS A 117 4.65 15.24 1.21
C LYS A 117 3.12 15.26 1.28
N LEU A 118 2.54 14.29 1.98
CA LEU A 118 1.10 14.23 2.20
C LEU A 118 0.62 15.41 3.05
N PHE A 119 1.28 15.68 4.19
CA PHE A 119 0.88 16.77 5.08
C PHE A 119 1.11 18.15 4.47
N LYS A 120 2.20 18.34 3.70
CA LYS A 120 2.41 19.56 2.89
C LYS A 120 1.29 19.74 1.87
N GLY A 121 0.91 18.68 1.16
CA GLY A 121 -0.19 18.74 0.20
C GLY A 121 -1.54 19.06 0.85
N LEU A 122 -1.89 18.38 1.95
CA LEU A 122 -3.11 18.67 2.71
C LEU A 122 -3.11 20.09 3.26
N GLY A 123 -2.00 20.54 3.83
CA GLY A 123 -1.86 21.90 4.35
C GLY A 123 -2.07 22.97 3.28
N CYS A 124 -1.46 22.80 2.10
CA CYS A 124 -1.64 23.74 1.00
C CYS A 124 -3.04 23.72 0.40
N LEU A 125 -3.71 22.56 0.34
CA LEU A 125 -5.11 22.50 -0.08
C LEU A 125 -6.04 23.22 0.91
N LEU A 126 -5.82 23.02 2.21
CA LEU A 126 -6.62 23.64 3.28
C LEU A 126 -6.37 25.15 3.41
N ALA A 127 -5.15 25.61 3.15
CA ALA A 127 -4.79 27.03 3.16
C ALA A 127 -5.20 27.77 1.88
N SER A 128 -5.68 27.06 0.86
CA SER A 128 -6.07 27.63 -0.42
C SER A 128 -7.56 27.93 -0.46
N ASP A 129 -7.89 29.21 -0.65
CA ASP A 129 -9.26 29.66 -0.89
C ASP A 129 -9.89 29.01 -2.15
N ARG A 130 -9.07 28.42 -3.05
CA ARG A 130 -9.55 27.75 -4.27
C ARG A 130 -10.30 26.45 -3.97
N PHE A 131 -10.06 25.83 -2.82
CA PHE A 131 -10.61 24.53 -2.43
C PHE A 131 -11.39 24.58 -1.12
N THR A 132 -11.86 25.77 -0.72
CA THR A 132 -12.79 25.91 0.41
C THR A 132 -13.96 24.94 0.27
N LEU A 133 -14.34 24.32 1.39
CA LEU A 133 -15.41 23.32 1.52
C LEU A 133 -16.79 23.93 1.22
N ASP A 134 -17.02 24.33 -0.02
CA ASP A 134 -18.35 24.61 -0.53
C ASP A 134 -18.88 23.30 -1.11
N ALA A 135 -19.79 22.66 -0.36
CA ALA A 135 -20.18 21.25 -0.53
C ALA A 135 -20.73 20.89 -1.94
N ASN A 136 -20.95 21.88 -2.80
CA ASN A 136 -21.54 21.74 -4.13
C ASN A 136 -20.53 21.79 -5.28
N ARG A 137 -19.26 22.16 -5.06
CA ARG A 137 -18.25 22.17 -6.13
C ARG A 137 -17.37 20.93 -6.04
N ARG A 138 -17.53 20.03 -7.01
CA ARG A 138 -16.67 18.86 -7.16
C ARG A 138 -15.31 19.31 -7.70
N THR A 139 -14.25 19.15 -6.92
CA THR A 139 -12.88 19.36 -7.38
C THR A 139 -12.50 18.30 -8.43
N SER A 140 -11.98 18.73 -9.57
CA SER A 140 -11.47 17.82 -10.61
C SER A 140 -9.99 17.50 -10.40
N ASN A 141 -9.54 16.34 -10.91
CA ASN A 141 -8.13 15.95 -10.82
C ASN A 141 -7.22 16.94 -11.57
N SER A 142 -7.66 17.49 -12.71
CA SER A 142 -6.88 18.48 -13.46
C SER A 142 -6.69 19.80 -12.71
N GLU A 143 -7.69 20.25 -11.93
CA GLU A 143 -7.55 21.43 -11.08
C GLU A 143 -6.54 21.20 -9.95
N LEU A 144 -6.52 20.00 -9.37
CA LEU A 144 -5.53 19.62 -8.36
C LEU A 144 -4.13 19.53 -8.98
N ASP A 145 -3.97 18.83 -10.10
CA ASP A 145 -2.68 18.67 -10.77
C ASP A 145 -2.08 20.02 -11.17
N ASN A 146 -2.89 20.93 -11.73
CA ASN A 146 -2.42 22.29 -12.04
C ASN A 146 -2.02 23.06 -10.78
N PHE A 147 -2.81 22.99 -9.71
CA PHE A 147 -2.49 23.67 -8.47
C PHE A 147 -1.19 23.15 -7.84
N PHE A 148 -0.99 21.84 -7.80
CA PHE A 148 0.25 21.23 -7.31
C PHE A 148 1.43 21.58 -8.22
N ALA A 149 1.28 21.55 -9.54
CA ALA A 149 2.34 21.97 -10.45
C ALA A 149 2.77 23.44 -10.26
N GLU A 150 1.80 24.33 -9.99
CA GLU A 150 2.04 25.76 -9.75
C GLU A 150 2.68 26.03 -8.38
N ASN A 151 2.25 25.34 -7.32
CA ASN A 151 2.54 25.76 -5.94
C ASN A 151 3.40 24.76 -5.14
N LEU A 152 3.43 23.49 -5.54
CA LEU A 152 4.10 22.39 -4.84
C LEU A 152 4.57 21.30 -5.84
N PRO A 153 5.40 21.62 -6.85
CA PRO A 153 5.74 20.68 -7.93
C PRO A 153 6.42 19.39 -7.42
N GLU A 154 7.15 19.47 -6.30
CA GLU A 154 7.85 18.34 -5.67
C GLU A 154 6.92 17.36 -4.91
N SER A 155 5.67 17.78 -4.68
CA SER A 155 4.63 17.03 -3.95
C SER A 155 3.45 16.62 -4.85
N MET A 156 3.64 16.67 -6.18
CA MET A 156 2.65 16.21 -7.16
C MET A 156 2.13 14.81 -6.83
N PRO A 157 0.81 14.63 -6.65
CA PRO A 157 0.21 13.31 -6.50
C PRO A 157 0.50 12.47 -7.75
N ASN A 158 1.00 11.25 -7.56
CA ASN A 158 1.46 10.36 -8.64
C ASN A 158 0.33 9.74 -9.49
N ASN A 159 -0.87 10.34 -9.50
CA ASN A 159 -2.06 9.87 -10.23
C ASN A 159 -2.27 10.55 -11.59
N SER A 160 -1.36 11.42 -12.00
CA SER A 160 -1.35 11.93 -13.37
C SER A 160 -1.00 10.78 -14.30
N PHE A 161 -1.99 10.37 -15.11
CA PHE A 161 -1.81 9.51 -16.28
C PHE A 161 -0.47 9.84 -16.95
N LYS A 162 0.44 8.87 -17.04
CA LYS A 162 1.57 8.99 -17.97
C LYS A 162 0.96 8.96 -19.37
N PRO A 163 1.06 10.03 -20.18
CA PRO A 163 0.65 9.96 -21.57
C PRO A 163 1.57 8.94 -22.26
N THR A 164 0.96 7.93 -22.88
CA THR A 164 1.60 7.11 -23.91
C THR A 164 1.95 7.94 -25.13
#